data_AF-A0A164BZK4-F1
#
_entry.id   AF-A0A164BZK4-F1
#
_cell.length_a   1.000
_cell.length_b   1.000
_cell.length_c   1.000
_cell.angle_alpha   90.00
_cell.angle_beta   90.00
_cell.angle_gamma   90.00
#
_symmetry.space_group_name_H-M   'P 1'
#
loop_
_entity.id
_entity.type
_entity.pdbx_description
1 polymer ?
#
loop_
_entity_poly.entity_id
_entity_poly.type
_entity_poly.pdbx_seq_one_letter_code
_entity_poly.pdbx_strand_id
1 'polypeptide(L)' 'MTNFQLTPAEIGVLNLLLQGCSKHAIAEALVLSVRTVESHISSSLRKTGCRSRLQLSLWWMHQVSADQRMCAGRVR' A
#
# COMPACT_ATOMS: atom_id res chain seq x y z
N MET A 1 -12.29 1.06 -14.61
CA MET A 1 -11.80 0.16 -13.54
C MET A 1 -10.28 0.13 -13.63
N THR A 2 -9.57 0.92 -12.83
CA THR A 2 -8.11 0.91 -12.85
C THR A 2 -7.61 -0.25 -11.99
N ASN A 3 -7.54 -1.44 -12.57
CA ASN A 3 -6.89 -2.62 -11.99
C ASN A 3 -5.38 -2.40 -12.00
N PHE A 4 -4.88 -1.59 -11.08
CA PHE A 4 -3.46 -1.48 -10.85
C PHE A 4 -3.00 -2.77 -10.18
N GLN A 5 -2.40 -3.69 -10.94
CA GLN A 5 -1.81 -4.93 -10.43
C GLN A 5 -0.58 -4.58 -9.57
N LEU A 6 -0.85 -4.23 -8.30
CA LEU A 6 0.17 -4.08 -7.29
C LEU A 6 0.70 -5.46 -6.90
N THR A 7 2.00 -5.54 -6.75
CA THR A 7 2.68 -6.75 -6.29
C THR A 7 2.45 -6.95 -4.79
N PRO A 8 2.57 -8.19 -4.28
CA PRO A 8 2.46 -8.46 -2.84
C PRO A 8 3.40 -7.60 -1.97
N ALA A 9 4.61 -7.32 -2.47
CA ALA A 9 5.58 -6.45 -1.80
C ALA A 9 5.09 -4.99 -1.73
N GLU A 10 4.54 -4.45 -2.82
CA GLU A 10 3.95 -3.10 -2.85
C GLU A 10 2.75 -3.01 -1.89
N ILE A 11 1.89 -4.04 -1.86
CA ILE A 11 0.75 -4.12 -0.94
C ILE A 11 1.23 -4.12 0.52
N GLY A 12 2.26 -4.91 0.85
CA GLY A 12 2.85 -4.93 2.19
C GLY A 12 3.37 -3.56 2.63
N VAL A 13 4.07 -2.85 1.73
CA VAL A 13 4.54 -1.48 1.98
C VAL A 13 3.36 -0.53 2.21
N LEU A 14 2.31 -0.59 1.38
CA LEU A 14 1.14 0.28 1.48
C LEU A 14 0.34 0.07 2.78
N ASN A 15 0.22 -1.19 3.23
CA ASN A 15 -0.46 -1.51 4.48
C ASN A 15 0.23 -0.91 5.70
N LEU A 16 1.56 -1.04 5.79
CA LEU A 16 2.33 -0.45 6.89
C LEU A 16 2.35 1.09 6.80
N LEU A 17 2.37 1.62 5.58
CA LEU A 17 2.30 3.05 5.33
C LEU A 17 0.95 3.65 5.76
N LEU A 18 -0.15 2.90 5.62
CA LEU A 18 -1.48 3.28 6.13
C LEU A 18 -1.55 3.26 7.66
N GLN A 19 -0.78 2.39 8.32
CA GLN A 19 -0.65 2.35 9.78
C GLN A 19 0.17 3.54 10.33
N GLY A 20 0.69 4.41 9.46
CA GLY A 20 1.52 5.56 9.87
C GLY A 20 2.99 5.20 10.13
N CYS A 21 3.44 4.00 9.75
CA CYS A 21 4.83 3.60 9.92
C CYS A 21 5.78 4.48 9.10
N SER A 22 6.95 4.78 9.66
CA SER A 22 8.03 5.46 8.94
C SER A 22 8.66 4.53 7.91
N LYS A 23 9.34 5.07 6.89
CA LYS A 23 10.04 4.24 5.89
C LYS A 23 11.07 3.28 6.51
N HIS A 24 11.70 3.69 7.61
CA HIS A 24 12.62 2.85 8.38
C HIS A 24 11.88 1.70 9.07
N ALA A 25 10.77 1.98 9.76
CA ALA A 25 9.97 0.93 10.39
C ALA A 25 9.39 -0.06 9.36
N ILE A 26 9.00 0.43 8.17
CA ILE A 26 8.54 -0.43 7.06
C ILE A 26 9.68 -1.32 6.56
N ALA A 27 10.88 -0.74 6.41
CA ALA A 27 12.06 -1.48 5.98
C ALA A 27 12.41 -2.60 6.97
N GLU A 28 12.38 -2.31 8.27
CA GLU A 28 12.59 -3.31 9.32
C GLU A 28 11.51 -4.39 9.33
N ALA A 29 10.23 -4.00 9.26
CA ALA A 29 9.10 -4.92 9.31
C ALA A 29 9.05 -5.88 8.10
N LEU A 30 9.51 -5.44 6.93
CA LEU A 30 9.56 -6.25 5.71
C LEU A 30 10.93 -6.89 5.45
N VAL A 31 11.92 -6.66 6.33
CA VAL A 31 13.31 -7.11 6.15
C VAL A 31 13.89 -6.65 4.80
N LEU A 32 13.70 -5.36 4.50
CA LEU A 32 14.14 -4.70 3.26
C LEU A 32 15.05 -3.51 3.58
N SER A 33 15.74 -3.01 2.56
CA SER A 33 16.44 -1.72 2.68
C SER A 33 15.45 -0.56 2.54
N VAL A 34 15.73 0.58 3.19
CA VAL A 34 14.92 1.81 3.03
C VAL A 34 14.82 2.24 1.56
N ARG A 35 15.92 2.07 0.81
CA ARG A 35 15.96 2.35 -0.64
C ARG A 35 15.02 1.45 -1.43
N THR A 36 14.89 0.18 -1.04
CA THR A 36 13.94 -0.77 -1.62
C THR A 36 12.51 -0.35 -1.34
N VAL A 37 12.21 0.08 -0.10
CA VAL A 37 10.89 0.63 0.27
C VAL A 37 10.56 1.87 -0.57
N GLU A 38 11.52 2.79 -0.74
CA GLU A 38 11.33 3.96 -1.61
C GLU A 38 11.05 3.56 -3.06
N SER A 39 11.77 2.58 -3.58
CA SER A 39 11.54 2.05 -4.92
C SER A 39 10.13 1.45 -5.08
N HIS A 40 9.65 0.69 -4.09
CA HIS A 40 8.29 0.16 -4.07
C HIS A 40 7.24 1.27 -4.01
N ILE A 41 7.46 2.33 -3.23
CA ILE A 41 6.58 3.50 -3.20
C ILE A 41 6.57 4.20 -4.56
N SER A 42 7.72 4.45 -5.18
CA SER A 42 7.81 5.07 -6.50
C SER A 42 7.14 4.25 -7.60
N SER A 43 7.32 2.93 -7.57
CA SER A 43 6.62 2.00 -8.47
C SER A 43 5.11 2.06 -8.25
N SER A 44 4.67 2.02 -7.00
CA SER A 44 3.25 2.12 -6.64
C SER A 44 2.64 3.45 -7.09
N LEU A 45 3.33 4.58 -6.91
CA LEU A 45 2.91 5.90 -7.40
C LEU A 45 2.75 5.93 -8.93
N ARG A 46 3.74 5.38 -9.66
CA ARG A 46 3.66 5.27 -11.13
C ARG A 46 2.49 4.41 -11.58
N LYS A 47 2.26 3.28 -10.89
CA LYS A 47 1.16 2.37 -11.21
C LYS A 47 -0.17 3.05 -10.95
N THR A 48 -0.39 3.61 -9.76
CA THR A 48 -1.69 4.19 -9.36
C THR A 48 -1.95 5.58 -9.93
N GLY A 49 -0.96 6.23 -10.53
CA GLY A 49 -1.04 7.62 -11.00
C GLY A 49 -1.03 8.66 -9.88
N CYS A 50 -0.73 8.24 -8.64
CA CYS A 50 -0.61 9.15 -7.51
C CYS A 50 0.69 9.97 -7.61
N ARG A 51 0.64 11.23 -7.20
CA ARG A 51 1.77 12.18 -7.24
C ARG A 51 2.49 12.35 -5.92
N SER A 52 1.88 11.92 -4.81
CA SER A 52 2.44 12.07 -3.48
C SER A 52 2.14 10.86 -2.60
N ARG A 53 3.01 10.62 -1.62
CA ARG A 53 2.83 9.59 -0.59
C ARG A 53 1.48 9.70 0.11
N LEU A 54 1.05 10.92 0.44
CA LEU A 54 -0.25 11.15 1.08
C LEU A 54 -1.41 10.75 0.16
N GLN A 55 -1.32 11.12 -1.12
CA GLN A 55 -2.33 10.74 -2.10
C GLN A 55 -2.40 9.21 -2.26
N LEU A 56 -1.25 8.54 -2.22
CA LEU A 56 -1.16 7.08 -2.25
C LEU A 56 -1.78 6.44 -1.00
N SER A 57 -1.54 6.99 0.20
CA SER A 57 -2.17 6.54 1.44
C SER A 57 -3.69 6.65 1.39
N LEU A 58 -4.21 7.81 0.96
CA LEU A 58 -5.65 8.04 0.84
C LEU A 58 -6.28 7.12 -0.21
N TRP A 59 -5.59 6.94 -1.34
CA TRP A 59 -6.03 6.02 -2.38
C TRP A 59 -6.10 4.58 -1.86
N TRP A 60 -5.07 4.12 -1.14
CA TRP A 60 -5.05 2.77 -0.55
C TRP A 60 -6.14 2.59 0.52
N MET A 61 -6.39 3.60 1.35
CA MET A 61 -7.49 3.57 2.33
C MET A 61 -8.86 3.34 1.66
N HIS A 62 -9.11 3.99 0.52
CA HIS A 62 -10.31 3.78 -0.27
C HIS A 62 -10.39 2.35 -0.85
N GLN A 63 -9.26 1.76 -1.24
CA GLN A 63 -9.21 0.38 -1.76
C GLN A 63 -9.43 -0.66 -0.66
N VAL A 64 -8.78 -0.52 0.50
CA VAL A 64 -8.95 -1.44 1.64
C VAL A 64 -10.40 -1.44 2.12
N SER A 65 -11.06 -0.28 2.13
CA SER A 65 -12.48 -0.17 2.49
C SER A 65 -13.41 -0.84 1.46
N ALA A 66 -13.01 -0.86 0.18
CA ALA A 66 -13.74 -1.58 -0.87
C ALA A 66 -13.58 -3.10 -0.74
N ASP A 67 -12.41 -3.57 -0.29
CA ASP A 67 -12.10 -4.98 -0.04
C ASP A 67 -12.83 -5.53 1.21
N GLN A 68 -12.93 -4.74 2.29
CA GLN A 68 -13.65 -5.15 3.51
C GLN A 68 -15.15 -5.42 3.29
N ARG A 69 -15.77 -4.78 2.30
CA ARG A 69 -17.17 -5.09 1.91
C ARG A 69 -17.31 -6.46 1.25
N MET A 70 -16.23 -7.03 0.72
CA MET A 70 -16.23 -8.35 0.08
C MET A 70 -16.05 -9.48 1.11
N CYS A 71 -15.37 -9.23 2.23
CA CYS A 71 -15.12 -10.21 3.28
C CYS A 71 -16.13 -10.16 4.46
N ALA A 72 -16.85 -9.06 4.66
CA ALA A 72 -17.87 -8.94 5.72
C ALA A 72 -19.17 -9.75 5.48
N GLY A 73 -19.23 -10.56 4.41
CA GLY A 73 -20.37 -11.42 4.06
C GLY A 73 -20.29 -12.87 4.57
N ARG A 74 -19.41 -13.19 5.52
CA ARG A 74 -19.34 -14.55 6.08
C ARG A 74 -19.04 -14.55 7.58
N VAL A 75 -19.94 -13.96 8.35
CA VAL A 75 -20.19 -14.43 9.72
C VAL A 75 -21.51 -15.19 9.63
N ARG A 76 -21.40 -16.51 9.71
CA ARG A 76 -22.52 -17.43 9.85
C ARG A 76 -22.76 -17.65 11.33
#